data_AF-A0A7Y4Z0L9-F1
#
_entry.id   AF-A0A7Y4Z0L9-F1
#
_cell.length_a   1.000
_cell.length_b   1.000
_cell.length_c   1.000
_cell.angle_alpha   90.00
_cell.angle_beta   90.00
_cell.angle_gamma   90.00
#
_symmetry.space_group_name_H-M   'P 1'
#
loop_
_entity.id
_entity.type
_entity.pdbx_description
1 polymer ?
#
loop_
_entity_poly.entity_id
_entity_poly.type
_entity_poly.pdbx_seq_one_letter_code
_entity_poly.pdbx_strand_id
1 'polypeptide(L)'
;MTKKITLIFLVALILSCSKKPIQVTPADMATSLNTKGLIYALPRTVLRIKVEAIKNVVIPGPFGKFAQKYLGIADVPLKKAEEWKITNIDVVSVIESDPTSLFAATPSDDSKVDFLKLYSSGLILPISGLGVNSASIKTQMGNDQINDIAYTDLSTQPFIASEKTTFYNKVQRDSVFVRVPVQKDMIVEKNIEEKARDAADFIFSLRKRRSDFLSVDADHNLNGEGLKIALNEINRLEQEYLSLFIGKSYSENAVSYYEYIPNQSDGETSIIFRFSVSKGILPSSDLSGNPYLLKSEPESIPETYEPLFKNIGFEKNKPIKDVIYYRIPITANIKISDGKSDIFTRRISICQYGPIVRMPIKFMIKDSSLIEF
;
A
#
# COMPACT_ATOMS: atom_id res chain seq x y z
N MET A 1 -66.41 -23.36 54.27
CA MET A 1 -65.81 -22.18 53.59
C MET A 1 -64.36 -22.41 53.17
N THR A 2 -63.61 -23.27 53.87
CA THR A 2 -62.18 -23.59 53.63
C THR A 2 -61.88 -24.34 52.32
N LYS A 3 -62.77 -25.23 51.83
CA LYS A 3 -62.55 -25.98 50.57
C LYS A 3 -62.66 -25.13 49.29
N LYS A 4 -63.37 -23.98 49.32
CA LYS A 4 -63.46 -23.08 48.15
C LYS A 4 -62.24 -22.17 48.04
N ILE A 5 -61.59 -21.85 49.16
CA ILE A 5 -60.38 -21.01 49.21
C ILE A 5 -59.16 -21.81 48.71
N THR A 6 -59.06 -23.09 49.04
CA THR A 6 -57.99 -23.96 48.52
C THR A 6 -58.09 -24.22 47.02
N LEU A 7 -59.31 -24.29 46.46
CA LEU A 7 -59.52 -24.45 45.01
C LEU A 7 -59.13 -23.18 44.22
N ILE A 8 -59.39 -21.99 44.78
CA ILE A 8 -58.98 -20.71 44.17
C ILE A 8 -57.46 -20.54 44.21
N PHE A 9 -56.79 -20.97 45.29
CA PHE A 9 -55.33 -20.94 45.37
C PHE A 9 -54.66 -21.94 44.41
N LEU A 10 -55.31 -23.09 44.13
CA LEU A 10 -54.81 -24.08 43.18
C LEU A 10 -55.00 -23.64 41.71
N VAL A 11 -56.07 -22.91 41.39
CA VAL A 11 -56.31 -22.36 40.04
C VAL A 11 -55.42 -21.13 39.76
N ALA A 12 -55.12 -20.31 40.78
CA ALA A 12 -54.20 -19.18 40.63
C ALA A 12 -52.74 -19.61 40.39
N LEU A 13 -52.34 -20.82 40.80
CA LEU A 13 -50.99 -21.35 40.56
C LEU A 13 -50.77 -21.82 39.11
N ILE A 14 -51.84 -22.10 38.35
CA ILE A 14 -51.77 -22.65 36.99
C ILE A 14 -51.76 -21.53 35.92
N LEU A 15 -52.08 -20.29 36.30
CA LEU A 15 -51.98 -19.10 35.44
C LEU A 15 -50.60 -18.42 35.47
N SER A 16 -49.57 -19.13 35.96
CA SER A 16 -48.18 -18.67 35.82
C SER A 16 -47.79 -18.70 34.34
N CYS A 17 -48.03 -17.57 33.67
CA CYS A 17 -47.71 -17.32 32.28
C CYS A 17 -46.19 -17.45 32.11
N SER A 18 -45.75 -18.65 31.74
CA SER A 18 -44.34 -18.98 31.53
C SER A 18 -43.90 -18.29 30.25
N LYS A 19 -43.37 -17.07 30.39
CA LYS A 19 -42.61 -16.43 29.32
C LYS A 19 -41.50 -17.41 28.93
N LYS A 20 -41.61 -18.00 27.74
CA LYS A 20 -40.55 -18.85 27.22
C LYS A 20 -39.33 -17.93 27.03
N PRO A 21 -38.15 -18.30 27.51
CA PRO A 21 -36.96 -17.47 27.36
C PRO A 21 -36.33 -17.65 25.97
N ILE A 22 -35.55 -16.67 25.53
CA ILE A 22 -34.71 -16.81 24.32
C ILE A 22 -33.63 -17.85 24.60
N GLN A 23 -33.35 -18.70 23.62
CA GLN A 23 -32.27 -19.66 23.71
C GLN A 23 -31.18 -19.32 22.69
N VAL A 24 -29.95 -19.13 23.16
CA VAL A 24 -28.77 -18.92 22.31
C VAL A 24 -27.87 -20.15 22.38
N THR A 25 -27.54 -20.70 21.23
CA THR A 25 -26.65 -21.87 21.08
C THR A 25 -25.55 -21.58 20.05
N PRO A 26 -24.34 -22.13 20.22
CA PRO A 26 -23.35 -22.15 19.15
C PRO A 26 -23.94 -22.78 17.89
N ALA A 27 -23.64 -22.21 16.71
CA ALA A 27 -24.20 -22.67 15.45
C ALA A 27 -23.87 -24.15 15.17
N ASP A 28 -22.67 -24.60 15.56
CA ASP A 28 -22.19 -25.98 15.42
C ASP A 28 -23.09 -27.02 16.11
N MET A 29 -23.86 -26.60 17.12
CA MET A 29 -24.78 -27.47 17.87
C MET A 29 -26.25 -27.25 17.52
N ALA A 30 -26.57 -26.28 16.66
CA ALA A 30 -27.93 -25.97 16.29
C ALA A 30 -28.39 -26.93 15.17
N THR A 31 -29.26 -27.89 15.49
CA THR A 31 -29.77 -28.88 14.52
C THR A 31 -30.90 -28.33 13.62
N SER A 32 -31.63 -27.31 14.09
CA SER A 32 -32.65 -26.62 13.30
C SER A 32 -32.92 -25.23 13.88
N LEU A 33 -33.15 -24.23 13.02
CA LEU A 33 -33.65 -22.91 13.42
C LEU A 33 -35.16 -22.86 13.19
N ASN A 34 -35.91 -22.36 14.19
CA ASN A 34 -37.30 -21.94 13.95
C ASN A 34 -37.30 -20.75 12.97
N THR A 35 -38.37 -20.57 12.19
CA THR A 35 -38.62 -19.44 11.28
C THR A 35 -38.43 -18.03 11.89
N LYS A 36 -38.40 -17.93 13.23
CA LYS A 36 -38.15 -16.69 13.99
C LYS A 36 -36.72 -16.54 14.52
N GLY A 37 -35.84 -17.54 14.31
CA GLY A 37 -34.46 -17.51 14.78
C GLY A 37 -33.55 -16.62 13.92
N LEU A 38 -32.51 -16.05 14.54
CA LEU A 38 -31.45 -15.29 13.89
C LEU A 38 -30.11 -15.99 14.10
N ILE A 39 -29.30 -16.08 13.05
CA ILE A 39 -27.89 -16.48 13.18
C ILE A 39 -27.03 -15.22 13.06
N TYR A 40 -26.12 -15.05 14.02
CA TYR A 40 -25.20 -13.92 14.07
C TYR A 40 -23.77 -14.41 14.32
N ALA A 41 -22.81 -13.60 13.90
CA ALA A 41 -21.39 -13.81 14.14
C ALA A 41 -20.87 -12.83 15.19
N LEU A 42 -19.84 -13.23 15.93
CA LEU A 42 -19.05 -12.28 16.71
C LEU A 42 -18.09 -11.51 15.79
N PRO A 43 -17.82 -10.23 16.09
CA PRO A 43 -16.85 -9.47 15.32
C PRO A 43 -15.44 -10.05 15.47
N ARG A 44 -14.67 -10.04 14.37
CA ARG A 44 -13.20 -10.17 14.37
C ARG A 44 -12.58 -8.97 13.68
N THR A 45 -11.42 -8.54 14.18
CA THR A 45 -10.64 -7.44 13.65
C THR A 45 -9.67 -7.95 12.58
N VAL A 46 -9.67 -7.35 11.40
CA VAL A 46 -8.67 -7.53 10.34
C VAL A 46 -7.82 -6.28 10.24
N LEU A 47 -6.50 -6.44 10.22
CA LEU A 47 -5.57 -5.35 9.98
C LEU A 47 -5.29 -5.26 8.48
N ARG A 48 -5.69 -4.15 7.87
CA ARG A 48 -5.34 -3.77 6.50
C ARG A 48 -4.10 -2.91 6.52
N ILE A 49 -3.04 -3.42 5.91
CA ILE A 49 -1.72 -2.80 5.89
C ILE A 49 -1.50 -2.26 4.48
N LYS A 50 -1.29 -0.95 4.37
CA LYS A 50 -0.95 -0.26 3.13
C LYS A 50 0.55 0.05 3.16
N VAL A 51 1.28 -0.46 2.17
CA VAL A 51 2.72 -0.22 2.01
C VAL A 51 2.92 0.61 0.75
N GLU A 52 3.57 1.75 0.91
CA GLU A 52 3.93 2.65 -0.19
C GLU A 52 5.44 2.61 -0.36
N ALA A 53 5.89 2.40 -1.59
CA ALA A 53 7.29 2.43 -1.96
C ALA A 53 7.49 3.24 -3.24
N ILE A 54 8.69 3.81 -3.37
CA ILE A 54 9.13 4.53 -4.56
C ILE A 54 10.29 3.76 -5.17
N LYS A 55 10.21 3.52 -6.48
CA LYS A 55 11.31 3.04 -7.31
C LYS A 55 11.96 4.24 -7.97
N ASN A 56 13.22 4.49 -7.66
CA ASN A 56 14.05 5.46 -8.35
C ASN A 56 14.87 4.75 -9.42
N VAL A 57 14.66 5.12 -10.68
CA VAL A 57 15.40 4.61 -11.83
C VAL A 57 16.28 5.72 -12.36
N VAL A 58 17.60 5.50 -12.34
CA VAL A 58 18.59 6.41 -12.91
C VAL A 58 19.14 5.81 -14.19
N ILE A 59 18.95 6.51 -15.30
CA ILE A 59 19.48 6.15 -16.62
C ILE A 59 20.65 7.09 -16.94
N PRO A 60 21.88 6.58 -17.07
CA PRO A 60 23.05 7.42 -17.31
C PRO A 60 22.94 8.12 -18.67
N GLY A 61 23.49 9.32 -18.74
CA GLY A 61 23.62 10.05 -20.00
C GLY A 61 24.74 9.47 -20.87
N PRO A 62 24.59 9.43 -22.21
CA PRO A 62 25.63 8.93 -23.11
C PRO A 62 26.97 9.67 -22.98
N PHE A 63 26.96 10.93 -22.57
CA PHE A 63 28.15 11.78 -22.42
C PHE A 63 28.59 11.96 -20.95
N GLY A 64 28.05 11.18 -20.01
CA GLY A 64 28.32 11.36 -18.57
C GLY A 64 29.81 11.29 -18.19
N LYS A 65 30.62 10.50 -18.91
CA LYS A 65 32.08 10.42 -18.71
C LYS A 65 32.81 11.75 -18.96
N PHE A 66 32.20 12.65 -19.74
CA PHE A 66 32.77 13.94 -20.11
C PHE A 66 32.14 15.12 -19.36
N ALA A 67 31.18 14.87 -18.46
CA ALA A 67 30.47 15.91 -17.71
C ALA A 67 31.42 16.80 -16.90
N GLN A 68 32.37 16.20 -16.17
CA GLN A 68 33.37 16.96 -15.42
C GLN A 68 34.28 17.77 -16.33
N LYS A 69 34.70 17.20 -17.47
CA LYS A 69 35.65 17.82 -18.40
C LYS A 69 35.07 19.06 -19.08
N TYR A 70 33.83 18.98 -19.56
CA TYR A 70 33.22 20.04 -20.36
C TYR A 70 32.27 20.95 -19.59
N LEU A 71 31.59 20.42 -18.56
CA LEU A 71 30.59 21.17 -17.80
C LEU A 71 30.99 21.42 -16.34
N GLY A 72 32.07 20.81 -15.85
CA GLY A 72 32.50 20.91 -14.45
C GLY A 72 31.58 20.19 -13.46
N ILE A 73 30.72 19.29 -13.94
CA ILE A 73 29.76 18.55 -13.12
C ILE A 73 30.37 17.22 -12.69
N ALA A 74 30.55 17.05 -11.37
CA ALA A 74 31.09 15.83 -10.77
C ALA A 74 29.97 14.84 -10.40
N ASP A 75 30.35 13.61 -10.04
CA ASP A 75 29.45 12.59 -9.47
C ASP A 75 28.23 12.20 -10.34
N VAL A 76 28.42 12.22 -11.65
CA VAL A 76 27.39 11.84 -12.63
C VAL A 76 27.25 10.31 -12.72
N PRO A 77 26.02 9.76 -12.78
CA PRO A 77 25.80 8.33 -12.95
C PRO A 77 26.35 7.81 -14.28
N LEU A 78 27.20 6.77 -14.20
CA LEU A 78 27.80 6.12 -15.37
C LEU A 78 27.17 4.76 -15.72
N LYS A 79 26.30 4.25 -14.85
CA LYS A 79 25.60 2.97 -15.01
C LYS A 79 24.14 3.16 -14.65
N LYS A 80 23.27 2.36 -15.29
CA LYS A 80 21.87 2.28 -14.90
C LYS A 80 21.79 1.78 -13.47
N ALA A 81 21.02 2.47 -12.63
CA ALA A 81 20.77 2.09 -11.26
C ALA A 81 19.26 2.11 -11.01
N GLU A 82 18.79 1.13 -10.25
CA GLU A 82 17.41 1.05 -9.79
C GLU A 82 17.45 0.82 -8.29
N GLU A 83 16.76 1.69 -7.55
CA GLU A 83 16.70 1.64 -6.09
C GLU A 83 15.26 1.78 -5.64
N TRP A 84 14.83 0.87 -4.79
CA TRP A 84 13.55 0.92 -4.14
C TRP A 84 13.70 1.45 -2.72
N LYS A 85 12.73 2.25 -2.29
CA LYS A 85 12.62 2.73 -0.91
C LYS A 85 11.17 2.69 -0.45
N ILE A 86 10.92 2.13 0.74
CA ILE A 86 9.62 2.28 1.40
C ILE A 86 9.50 3.71 1.91
N THR A 87 8.41 4.38 1.56
CA THR A 87 8.12 5.74 2.01
C THR A 87 7.16 5.76 3.18
N ASN A 88 6.17 4.86 3.19
CA ASN A 88 5.13 4.85 4.21
C ASN A 88 4.56 3.45 4.43
N ILE A 89 4.21 3.15 5.68
CA ILE A 89 3.45 1.97 6.07
C ILE A 89 2.32 2.46 6.98
N ASP A 90 1.08 2.24 6.57
CA ASP A 90 -0.09 2.55 7.39
C ASP A 90 -0.91 1.29 7.66
N VAL A 91 -1.53 1.25 8.84
CA VAL A 91 -2.30 0.11 9.32
C VAL A 91 -3.65 0.59 9.79
N VAL A 92 -4.70 0.06 9.18
CA VAL A 92 -6.10 0.35 9.49
C VAL A 92 -6.80 -0.93 9.93
N SER A 93 -7.55 -0.87 11.02
CA SER A 93 -8.39 -1.99 11.46
C SER A 93 -9.77 -1.94 10.81
N VAL A 94 -10.24 -3.09 10.36
CA VAL A 94 -11.61 -3.29 9.84
C VAL A 94 -12.25 -4.43 10.62
N ILE A 95 -13.56 -4.32 10.87
CA ILE A 95 -14.33 -5.36 11.55
C ILE A 95 -15.05 -6.21 10.51
N GLU A 96 -14.97 -7.53 10.65
CA GLU A 96 -15.72 -8.49 9.84
C GLU A 96 -16.31 -9.62 10.69
N SER A 97 -17.21 -10.40 10.09
CA SER A 97 -17.86 -11.55 10.75
C SER A 97 -16.87 -12.68 10.98
N ASP A 98 -16.78 -13.18 12.22
CA ASP A 98 -15.94 -14.34 12.53
C ASP A 98 -16.65 -15.66 12.18
N PRO A 99 -16.22 -16.40 11.14
CA PRO A 99 -16.81 -17.67 10.76
C PRO A 99 -16.62 -18.75 11.83
N THR A 100 -15.67 -18.59 12.76
CA THR A 100 -15.43 -19.56 13.84
C THR A 100 -16.31 -19.33 15.07
N SER A 101 -17.02 -18.20 15.14
CA SER A 101 -17.82 -17.80 16.29
C SER A 101 -19.22 -17.38 15.86
N LEU A 102 -19.97 -18.38 15.40
CA LEU A 102 -21.36 -18.25 14.97
C LEU A 102 -22.32 -18.72 16.08
N PHE A 103 -23.39 -17.95 16.26
CA PHE A 103 -24.40 -18.19 17.29
C PHE A 103 -25.80 -18.12 16.69
N ALA A 104 -26.65 -19.07 17.08
CA ALA A 104 -28.05 -19.13 16.76
C ALA A 104 -28.87 -18.60 17.95
N ALA A 105 -29.53 -17.45 17.78
CA ALA A 105 -30.50 -16.92 18.72
C ALA A 105 -31.91 -17.29 18.30
N THR A 106 -32.60 -18.08 19.12
CA THR A 106 -34.00 -18.46 18.89
C THR A 106 -34.90 -17.70 19.87
N PRO A 107 -35.61 -16.65 19.41
CA PRO A 107 -36.53 -15.93 20.25
C PRO A 107 -37.78 -16.77 20.49
N SER A 108 -38.36 -16.60 21.68
CA SER A 108 -39.70 -17.07 21.98
C SER A 108 -40.74 -16.04 21.53
N ASP A 109 -42.00 -16.46 21.37
CA ASP A 109 -43.07 -15.63 20.80
C ASP A 109 -43.33 -14.26 21.50
N ASP A 110 -42.78 -14.02 22.70
CA ASP A 110 -43.02 -12.80 23.51
C ASP A 110 -41.77 -11.92 23.72
N SER A 111 -40.60 -12.32 23.22
CA SER A 111 -39.34 -11.59 23.45
C SER A 111 -39.05 -10.58 22.31
N LYS A 112 -39.22 -9.28 22.59
CA LYS A 112 -38.86 -8.17 21.69
C LYS A 112 -37.38 -7.80 21.84
N VAL A 113 -36.48 -8.56 21.22
CA VAL A 113 -35.06 -8.18 21.13
C VAL A 113 -34.85 -7.30 19.91
N ASP A 114 -34.24 -6.14 20.12
CA ASP A 114 -33.83 -5.26 19.03
C ASP A 114 -32.44 -5.66 18.52
N PHE A 115 -32.42 -6.58 17.56
CA PHE A 115 -31.19 -7.02 16.90
C PHE A 115 -30.55 -5.92 16.04
N LEU A 116 -31.31 -4.92 15.60
CA LEU A 116 -30.76 -3.78 14.85
C LEU A 116 -29.90 -2.91 15.76
N LYS A 117 -30.35 -2.69 17.01
CA LYS A 117 -29.54 -1.97 18.01
C LYS A 117 -28.20 -2.67 18.26
N LEU A 118 -28.20 -3.99 18.44
CA LEU A 118 -26.99 -4.80 18.61
C LEU A 118 -26.02 -4.76 17.44
N TYR A 119 -26.57 -4.76 16.23
CA TYR A 119 -25.79 -4.63 15.01
C TYR A 119 -25.20 -3.22 14.89
N SER A 120 -26.01 -2.19 15.15
CA SER A 120 -25.58 -0.79 15.08
C SER A 120 -24.51 -0.45 16.12
N SER A 121 -24.49 -1.13 17.27
CA SER A 121 -23.45 -0.99 18.29
C SER A 121 -22.20 -1.84 18.01
N GLY A 122 -22.17 -2.62 16.91
CA GLY A 122 -21.02 -3.46 16.54
C GLY A 122 -20.74 -4.65 17.46
N LEU A 123 -21.66 -4.99 18.38
CA LEU A 123 -21.49 -6.10 19.34
C LEU A 123 -21.65 -7.47 18.67
N ILE A 124 -22.54 -7.53 17.68
CA ILE A 124 -22.78 -8.69 16.84
C ILE A 124 -22.81 -8.25 15.38
N LEU A 125 -22.53 -9.19 14.46
CA LEU A 125 -22.64 -8.96 13.04
C LEU A 125 -23.61 -9.95 12.40
N PRO A 126 -24.40 -9.54 11.38
CA PRO A 126 -25.12 -10.48 10.54
C PRO A 126 -24.11 -11.35 9.81
N ILE A 127 -24.49 -12.59 9.53
CA ILE A 127 -23.70 -13.44 8.64
C ILE A 127 -23.66 -12.77 7.27
N SER A 128 -22.52 -12.17 6.96
CA SER A 128 -22.23 -11.57 5.66
C SER A 128 -20.82 -12.00 5.28
N GLY A 129 -20.64 -12.43 4.03
CA GLY A 129 -19.33 -12.80 3.49
C GLY A 129 -18.67 -13.98 4.21
N LEU A 130 -19.33 -15.14 4.31
CA LEU A 130 -18.68 -16.42 4.67
C LEU A 130 -17.74 -16.85 3.52
N GLY A 131 -16.59 -16.20 3.44
CA GLY A 131 -15.65 -16.33 2.34
C GLY A 131 -14.69 -15.16 2.39
N VAL A 132 -13.58 -15.34 3.11
CA VAL A 132 -12.48 -14.38 3.13
C VAL A 132 -11.88 -14.42 1.73
N ASN A 133 -12.10 -13.37 0.94
CA ASN A 133 -11.31 -13.15 -0.27
C ASN A 133 -9.87 -12.97 0.20
N SER A 134 -9.05 -13.98 -0.05
CA SER A 134 -7.61 -13.93 0.08
C SER A 134 -7.09 -12.67 -0.59
N ALA A 135 -6.22 -11.95 0.13
CA ALA A 135 -5.58 -10.73 -0.31
C ALA A 135 -5.09 -10.85 -1.75
N SER A 136 -5.85 -10.28 -2.69
CA SER A 136 -5.35 -10.07 -4.04
C SER A 136 -4.31 -8.96 -3.92
N ILE A 137 -3.04 -9.29 -4.12
CA ILE A 137 -1.98 -8.32 -4.34
C ILE A 137 -2.38 -7.51 -5.59
N LYS A 138 -3.04 -6.37 -5.38
CA LYS A 138 -3.14 -5.35 -6.43
C LYS A 138 -1.97 -4.41 -6.22
N THR A 139 -0.79 -4.84 -6.69
CA THR A 139 0.29 -3.88 -6.95
C THR A 139 -0.19 -3.02 -8.11
N GLN A 140 -0.77 -1.87 -7.80
CA GLN A 140 -0.97 -0.85 -8.82
C GLN A 140 0.39 -0.23 -9.08
N MET A 141 1.13 -0.80 -10.03
CA MET A 141 2.22 -0.07 -10.66
C MET A 141 1.57 1.02 -11.51
N GLY A 142 1.93 2.28 -11.25
CA GLY A 142 1.61 3.37 -12.17
C GLY A 142 2.09 2.96 -13.56
N ASN A 143 1.17 2.96 -14.53
CA ASN A 143 1.36 2.36 -15.85
C ASN A 143 2.23 3.24 -16.77
N ASP A 144 3.28 3.87 -16.24
CA ASP A 144 4.26 4.59 -17.03
C ASP A 144 5.31 3.56 -17.47
N GLN A 145 4.95 2.80 -18.50
CA GLN A 145 5.94 2.06 -19.27
C GLN A 145 6.97 3.07 -19.77
N ILE A 146 8.12 3.11 -19.12
CA ILE A 146 9.29 3.84 -19.61
C ILE A 146 9.63 3.18 -20.96
N ASN A 147 9.17 3.79 -22.05
CA ASN A 147 9.57 3.42 -23.40
C ASN A 147 11.10 3.39 -23.44
N ASP A 148 11.67 2.27 -23.91
CA ASP A 148 13.08 1.87 -23.85
C ASP A 148 14.11 2.89 -24.41
N ILE A 149 13.66 4.00 -25.00
CA ILE A 149 14.52 5.03 -25.60
C ILE A 149 14.50 6.30 -24.73
N ALA A 150 15.45 6.38 -23.80
CA ALA A 150 15.59 7.54 -22.91
C ALA A 150 16.17 8.79 -23.61
N TYR A 151 16.91 8.63 -24.71
CA TYR A 151 17.57 9.72 -25.45
C TYR A 151 17.39 9.52 -26.95
N THR A 152 16.77 10.50 -27.62
CA THR A 152 16.51 10.49 -29.07
C THR A 152 17.34 11.53 -29.81
N ASP A 153 17.45 12.74 -29.24
CA ASP A 153 18.28 13.82 -29.79
C ASP A 153 19.63 13.88 -29.06
N LEU A 154 20.67 13.39 -29.73
CA LEU A 154 22.02 13.31 -29.20
C LEU A 154 22.90 14.49 -29.66
N SER A 155 22.47 15.29 -30.65
CA SER A 155 23.26 16.37 -31.24
C SER A 155 22.44 17.25 -32.18
N THR A 156 22.73 18.55 -32.17
CA THR A 156 22.17 19.53 -33.11
C THR A 156 22.80 19.46 -34.49
N GLN A 157 23.95 18.79 -34.62
CA GLN A 157 24.69 18.61 -35.86
C GLN A 157 24.74 17.12 -36.28
N PRO A 158 24.84 16.83 -37.59
CA PRO A 158 25.05 15.47 -38.07
C PRO A 158 26.29 14.82 -37.42
N PHE A 159 26.22 13.52 -37.15
CA PHE A 159 27.32 12.73 -36.58
C PHE A 159 28.46 12.44 -37.56
N ILE A 160 28.74 13.36 -38.46
CA ILE A 160 29.67 13.24 -39.58
C ILE A 160 30.75 14.32 -39.44
N ALA A 161 32.01 13.92 -39.53
CA ALA A 161 33.20 14.74 -39.67
C ALA A 161 33.77 14.60 -41.09
N SER A 162 34.54 15.59 -41.53
CA SER A 162 35.29 15.53 -42.79
C SER A 162 36.77 15.27 -42.49
N GLU A 163 37.30 14.15 -42.95
CA GLU A 163 38.72 13.79 -42.80
C GLU A 163 39.40 13.73 -44.18
N LYS A 164 40.61 14.30 -44.28
CA LYS A 164 41.40 14.27 -45.52
C LYS A 164 42.23 13.00 -45.60
N THR A 165 41.79 12.06 -46.43
CA THR A 165 42.55 10.83 -46.71
C THR A 165 43.33 10.98 -48.02
N THR A 166 44.58 10.53 -48.04
CA THR A 166 45.41 10.49 -49.26
C THR A 166 45.20 9.18 -50.00
N PHE A 167 44.62 9.25 -51.19
CA PHE A 167 44.51 8.14 -52.13
C PHE A 167 45.59 8.22 -53.20
N TYR A 168 46.02 7.09 -53.75
CA TYR A 168 46.98 7.08 -54.86
C TYR A 168 46.26 6.76 -56.16
N ASN A 169 46.15 7.74 -57.05
CA ASN A 169 45.65 7.52 -58.41
C ASN A 169 46.82 7.15 -59.32
N LYS A 170 46.62 6.14 -60.19
CA LYS A 170 47.58 5.83 -61.27
C LYS A 170 47.21 6.68 -62.47
N VAL A 171 48.11 7.60 -62.86
CA VAL A 171 47.93 8.43 -64.05
C VAL A 171 49.01 8.03 -65.06
N GLN A 172 48.61 7.82 -66.32
CA GLN A 172 49.55 7.50 -67.40
C GLN A 172 50.18 8.80 -67.92
N ARG A 173 51.51 8.86 -67.93
CA ARG A 173 52.29 9.89 -68.63
C ARG A 173 53.42 9.22 -69.39
N ASP A 174 53.56 9.56 -70.68
CA ASP A 174 54.68 9.15 -71.53
C ASP A 174 55.05 7.66 -71.41
N SER A 175 54.05 6.80 -71.59
CA SER A 175 54.16 5.33 -71.54
C SER A 175 54.47 4.70 -70.17
N VAL A 176 54.49 5.46 -69.07
CA VAL A 176 54.71 4.96 -67.71
C VAL A 176 53.55 5.34 -66.77
N PHE A 177 53.15 4.43 -65.89
CA PHE A 177 52.14 4.70 -64.85
C PHE A 177 52.81 5.30 -63.62
N VAL A 178 52.46 6.56 -63.30
CA VAL A 178 52.95 7.24 -62.10
C VAL A 178 51.85 7.26 -61.04
N ARG A 179 52.20 6.95 -59.78
CA ARG A 179 51.30 7.06 -58.63
C ARG A 179 51.30 8.51 -58.14
N VAL A 180 50.15 9.17 -58.24
CA VAL A 180 49.96 10.55 -57.78
C VAL A 180 49.11 10.53 -56.52
N PRO A 181 49.56 11.11 -55.39
CA PRO A 181 48.73 11.27 -54.20
C PRO A 181 47.63 12.31 -54.48
N VAL A 182 46.38 11.93 -54.23
CA VAL A 182 45.20 12.77 -54.33
C VAL A 182 44.53 12.79 -52.96
N GLN A 183 44.46 13.97 -52.36
CA GLN A 183 43.71 14.17 -51.12
C GLN A 183 42.23 14.21 -51.45
N LYS A 184 41.43 13.38 -50.77
CA LYS A 184 39.97 13.42 -50.85
C LYS A 184 39.40 13.62 -49.46
N ASP A 185 38.40 14.47 -49.37
CA ASP A 185 37.58 14.60 -48.17
C ASP A 185 36.67 13.36 -48.07
N MET A 186 36.77 12.65 -46.95
CA MET A 186 35.89 11.55 -46.61
C MET A 186 35.02 11.92 -45.41
N ILE A 187 33.76 11.48 -45.48
CA ILE A 187 32.81 11.52 -44.37
C ILE A 187 33.17 10.42 -43.38
N VAL A 188 33.52 10.79 -42.16
CA VAL A 188 33.89 9.89 -41.07
C VAL A 188 32.94 10.13 -39.89
N GLU A 189 32.62 9.09 -39.11
CA GLU A 189 31.79 9.28 -37.91
C GLU A 189 32.56 10.06 -36.83
N LYS A 190 31.94 11.08 -36.24
CA LYS A 190 32.53 11.79 -35.09
C LYS A 190 32.76 10.82 -33.93
N ASN A 191 33.86 10.98 -33.19
CA ASN A 191 34.07 10.19 -31.97
C ASN A 191 33.15 10.67 -30.83
N ILE A 192 32.95 9.85 -29.79
CA ILE A 192 32.01 10.15 -28.71
C ILE A 192 32.40 11.41 -27.90
N GLU A 193 33.69 11.71 -27.81
CA GLU A 193 34.20 12.89 -27.12
C GLU A 193 33.91 14.18 -27.90
N GLU A 194 34.06 14.16 -29.23
CA GLU A 194 33.66 15.25 -30.13
C GLU A 194 32.17 15.51 -30.06
N LYS A 195 31.35 14.45 -30.08
CA LYS A 195 29.89 14.57 -29.88
C LYS A 195 29.56 15.23 -28.54
N ALA A 196 30.26 14.83 -27.46
CA ALA A 196 30.09 15.44 -26.15
C ALA A 196 30.56 16.91 -26.13
N ARG A 197 31.66 17.25 -26.80
CA ARG A 197 32.14 18.63 -26.91
C ARG A 197 31.10 19.51 -27.61
N ASP A 198 30.59 19.08 -28.76
CA ASP A 198 29.58 19.81 -29.53
C ASP A 198 28.30 20.04 -28.70
N ALA A 199 27.86 19.02 -27.95
CA ALA A 199 26.72 19.14 -27.05
C ALA A 199 26.97 20.14 -25.91
N ALA A 200 28.17 20.17 -25.33
CA ALA A 200 28.54 21.14 -24.30
C ALA A 200 28.60 22.57 -24.86
N ASP A 201 29.19 22.74 -26.04
CA ASP A 201 29.24 24.03 -26.73
C ASP A 201 27.83 24.55 -27.03
N PHE A 202 26.90 23.65 -27.42
CA PHE A 202 25.50 24.02 -27.60
C PHE A 202 24.84 24.48 -26.30
N ILE A 203 25.07 23.79 -25.17
CA ILE A 203 24.59 24.24 -23.84
C ILE A 203 25.11 25.66 -23.52
N PHE A 204 26.40 25.93 -23.75
CA PHE A 204 26.96 27.26 -23.53
C PHE A 204 26.35 28.31 -24.48
N SER A 205 26.06 27.93 -25.74
CA SER A 205 25.38 28.82 -26.69
C SER A 205 23.95 29.17 -26.25
N LEU A 206 23.21 28.20 -25.68
CA LEU A 206 21.87 28.40 -25.12
C LEU A 206 21.92 29.33 -23.89
N ARG A 207 22.89 29.12 -22.99
CA ARG A 207 23.10 29.98 -21.82
C ARG A 207 23.46 31.41 -22.20
N LYS A 208 24.34 31.58 -23.18
CA LYS A 208 24.70 32.90 -23.72
C LYS A 208 23.46 33.58 -24.31
N ARG A 209 22.72 32.87 -25.18
CA ARG A 209 21.47 33.37 -25.77
C ARG A 209 20.44 33.76 -24.71
N ARG A 210 20.29 32.97 -23.64
CA ARG A 210 19.41 33.30 -22.52
C ARG A 210 19.85 34.60 -21.83
N SER A 211 21.15 34.80 -21.62
CA SER A 211 21.69 36.03 -21.05
C SER A 211 21.48 37.23 -21.97
N ASP A 212 21.67 37.06 -23.27
CA ASP A 212 21.44 38.10 -24.26
C ASP A 212 19.97 38.55 -24.23
N PHE A 213 19.03 37.61 -24.17
CA PHE A 213 17.59 37.88 -24.04
C PHE A 213 17.17 38.66 -22.78
N LEU A 214 17.93 38.52 -21.70
CA LEU A 214 17.66 39.20 -20.42
C LEU A 214 18.40 40.54 -20.30
N SER A 215 19.33 40.83 -21.21
CA SER A 215 20.14 42.05 -21.18
C SER A 215 19.33 43.26 -21.68
N VAL A 216 19.49 44.39 -21.01
CA VAL A 216 18.73 45.63 -21.26
C VAL A 216 19.03 46.23 -22.65
N ASP A 217 20.23 46.00 -23.16
CA ASP A 217 20.73 46.60 -24.41
C ASP A 217 20.32 45.85 -25.68
N ALA A 218 19.58 44.75 -25.54
CA ALA A 218 19.27 43.91 -26.68
C ALA A 218 17.91 44.31 -27.30
N ASP A 219 18.00 44.81 -28.54
CA ASP A 219 16.87 45.16 -29.42
C ASP A 219 16.08 43.90 -29.80
N HIS A 220 15.23 43.44 -28.89
CA HIS A 220 14.36 42.31 -29.17
C HIS A 220 13.01 42.79 -29.70
N ASN A 221 12.71 42.45 -30.94
CA ASN A 221 11.39 42.66 -31.56
C ASN A 221 10.28 41.75 -31.00
N LEU A 222 10.49 41.14 -29.82
CA LEU A 222 9.59 40.15 -29.23
C LEU A 222 8.74 40.78 -28.13
N ASN A 223 7.42 40.62 -28.23
CA ASN A 223 6.49 40.99 -27.17
C ASN A 223 6.72 40.12 -25.91
N GLY A 224 6.21 40.56 -24.75
CA GLY A 224 6.43 39.87 -23.47
C GLY A 224 6.02 38.38 -23.45
N GLU A 225 4.97 38.00 -24.20
CA GLU A 225 4.58 36.58 -24.34
C GLU A 225 5.53 35.79 -25.24
N GLY A 226 6.00 36.38 -26.34
CA GLY A 226 6.98 35.77 -27.24
C GLY A 226 8.32 35.53 -26.54
N LEU A 227 8.75 36.49 -25.70
CA LEU A 227 9.95 36.33 -24.87
C LEU A 227 9.81 35.16 -23.89
N LYS A 228 8.66 35.05 -23.21
CA LYS A 228 8.40 33.94 -22.27
C LYS A 228 8.47 32.58 -22.98
N ILE A 229 7.86 32.45 -24.15
CA ILE A 229 7.89 31.21 -24.94
C ILE A 229 9.32 30.88 -25.35
N ALA A 230 10.07 31.87 -25.86
CA ALA A 230 11.46 31.68 -26.26
C ALA A 230 12.36 31.23 -25.09
N LEU A 231 12.24 31.88 -23.92
CA LEU A 231 12.99 31.50 -22.72
C LEU A 231 12.63 30.09 -22.21
N ASN A 232 11.35 29.72 -22.26
CA ASN A 232 10.92 28.37 -21.92
C ASN A 232 11.50 27.32 -22.87
N GLU A 233 11.54 27.60 -24.18
CA GLU A 233 12.11 26.68 -25.16
C GLU A 233 13.63 26.56 -25.02
N ILE A 234 14.33 27.67 -24.75
CA ILE A 234 15.77 27.64 -24.44
C ILE A 234 16.03 26.78 -23.20
N ASN A 235 15.24 26.96 -22.14
CA ASN A 235 15.37 26.14 -20.92
C ASN A 235 15.08 24.66 -21.22
N ARG A 236 14.04 24.36 -22.02
CA ARG A 236 13.69 22.98 -22.42
C ARG A 236 14.87 22.30 -23.12
N LEU A 237 15.44 22.96 -24.14
CA LEU A 237 16.59 22.47 -24.89
C LEU A 237 17.84 22.35 -24.00
N GLU A 238 18.10 23.32 -23.13
CA GLU A 238 19.23 23.26 -22.20
C GLU A 238 19.13 22.02 -21.30
N GLN A 239 17.95 21.75 -20.71
CA GLN A 239 17.74 20.57 -19.88
C GLN A 239 17.85 19.26 -20.66
N GLU A 240 17.36 19.22 -21.90
CA GLU A 240 17.48 18.05 -22.77
C GLU A 240 18.94 17.71 -23.07
N TYR A 241 19.76 18.70 -23.44
CA TYR A 241 21.18 18.51 -23.69
C TYR A 241 21.99 18.26 -22.41
N LEU A 242 21.64 18.91 -21.30
CA LEU A 242 22.24 18.61 -19.99
C LEU A 242 22.00 17.16 -19.58
N SER A 243 20.80 16.62 -19.84
CA SER A 243 20.47 15.22 -19.53
C SER A 243 21.38 14.22 -20.25
N LEU A 244 21.96 14.58 -21.41
CA LEU A 244 22.95 13.76 -22.10
C LEU A 244 24.22 13.55 -21.28
N PHE A 245 24.54 14.50 -20.39
CA PHE A 245 25.64 14.40 -19.45
C PHE A 245 25.17 13.80 -18.14
N ILE A 246 24.22 14.44 -17.45
CA ILE A 246 23.87 14.08 -16.06
C ILE A 246 23.01 12.81 -15.96
N GLY A 247 22.37 12.39 -17.05
CA GLY A 247 21.40 11.31 -17.06
C GLY A 247 19.95 11.79 -16.87
N LYS A 248 19.03 10.84 -16.87
CA LYS A 248 17.61 11.03 -16.51
C LYS A 248 17.28 10.19 -15.30
N SER A 249 16.47 10.73 -14.41
CA SER A 249 15.95 10.00 -13.25
C SER A 249 14.42 10.01 -13.28
N TYR A 250 13.83 8.88 -12.94
CA TYR A 250 12.39 8.68 -12.88
C TYR A 250 12.05 8.05 -11.54
N SER A 251 10.90 8.44 -10.99
CA SER A 251 10.37 7.87 -9.75
C SER A 251 9.01 7.26 -10.03
N GLU A 252 8.87 5.98 -9.76
CA GLU A 252 7.60 5.26 -9.88
C GLU A 252 7.07 4.95 -8.48
N ASN A 253 5.80 5.28 -8.23
CA ASN A 253 5.14 4.92 -6.98
C ASN A 253 4.53 3.53 -7.11
N ALA A 254 4.75 2.69 -6.10
CA ALA A 254 4.11 1.39 -5.95
C ALA A 254 3.36 1.33 -4.61
N VAL A 255 2.12 0.86 -4.68
CA VAL A 255 1.28 0.65 -3.49
C VAL A 255 0.88 -0.82 -3.42
N SER A 256 1.12 -1.44 -2.28
CA SER A 256 0.74 -2.81 -1.97
C SER A 256 -0.16 -2.87 -0.76
N TYR A 257 -1.15 -3.76 -0.79
CA TYR A 257 -2.10 -3.97 0.30
C TYR A 257 -1.99 -5.39 0.83
N TYR A 258 -1.97 -5.51 2.16
CA TYR A 258 -1.93 -6.79 2.87
C TYR A 258 -3.03 -6.82 3.91
N GLU A 259 -3.58 -8.01 4.14
CA GLU A 259 -4.55 -8.26 5.21
C GLU A 259 -3.97 -9.26 6.19
N TYR A 260 -4.08 -8.95 7.48
CA TYR A 260 -3.63 -9.81 8.56
C TYR A 260 -4.74 -9.98 9.59
N ILE A 261 -5.03 -11.22 9.95
CA ILE A 261 -6.02 -11.55 10.98
C ILE A 261 -5.25 -11.96 12.23
N PRO A 262 -5.27 -11.17 13.30
CA PRO A 262 -4.69 -11.55 14.58
C PRO A 262 -5.41 -12.79 15.12
N ASN A 263 -4.66 -13.86 15.37
CA ASN A 263 -5.14 -15.06 16.04
C ASN A 263 -4.65 -15.07 17.50
N GLN A 264 -5.45 -15.65 18.40
CA GLN A 264 -5.32 -15.46 19.84
C GLN A 264 -3.97 -15.93 20.41
N SER A 265 -3.33 -14.99 21.12
CA SER A 265 -2.40 -15.18 22.23
C SER A 265 -1.08 -15.91 21.93
N ASP A 266 -0.08 -15.14 21.47
CA ASP A 266 1.09 -14.77 22.30
C ASP A 266 2.33 -14.57 21.40
N GLY A 267 2.82 -13.33 21.30
CA GLY A 267 4.12 -13.00 20.67
C GLY A 267 4.34 -13.43 19.20
N GLU A 268 3.36 -14.03 18.53
CA GLU A 268 3.51 -14.55 17.17
C GLU A 268 3.87 -13.43 16.21
N THR A 269 5.13 -13.49 15.77
CA THR A 269 5.68 -12.52 14.85
C THR A 269 5.43 -13.07 13.45
N SER A 270 4.55 -12.40 12.71
CA SER A 270 4.14 -12.84 11.37
C SER A 270 4.86 -12.02 10.30
N ILE A 271 5.40 -12.70 9.28
CA ILE A 271 5.99 -12.02 8.12
C ILE A 271 4.85 -11.57 7.21
N ILE A 272 4.63 -10.26 7.07
CA ILE A 272 3.58 -9.72 6.21
C ILE A 272 4.07 -9.65 4.75
N PHE A 273 5.26 -9.10 4.57
CA PHE A 273 5.90 -8.97 3.25
C PHE A 273 7.42 -8.95 3.42
N ARG A 274 8.14 -8.99 2.30
CA ARG A 274 9.59 -8.81 2.26
C ARG A 274 9.95 -7.63 1.39
N PHE A 275 11.08 -6.99 1.67
CA PHE A 275 11.54 -5.84 0.91
C PHE A 275 13.00 -6.01 0.51
N SER A 276 13.30 -5.68 -0.75
CA SER A 276 14.64 -5.63 -1.27
C SER A 276 14.88 -4.28 -1.95
N VAL A 277 16.04 -3.68 -1.71
CA VAL A 277 16.43 -2.40 -2.32
C VAL A 277 16.49 -2.52 -3.85
N SER A 278 16.78 -3.70 -4.41
CA SER A 278 16.84 -3.90 -5.86
C SER A 278 15.53 -4.34 -6.49
N LYS A 279 14.70 -5.13 -5.79
CA LYS A 279 13.45 -5.71 -6.33
C LYS A 279 12.16 -5.08 -5.81
N GLY A 280 12.24 -4.23 -4.79
CA GLY A 280 11.09 -3.58 -4.16
C GLY A 280 10.34 -4.49 -3.19
N ILE A 281 9.01 -4.36 -3.20
CA ILE A 281 8.11 -5.11 -2.32
C ILE A 281 7.90 -6.51 -2.89
N LEU A 282 8.15 -7.52 -2.06
CA LEU A 282 8.11 -8.94 -2.39
C LEU A 282 7.09 -9.67 -1.50
N PRO A 283 6.54 -10.81 -1.97
CA PRO A 283 5.68 -11.65 -1.15
C PRO A 283 6.46 -12.25 0.03
N SER A 284 5.74 -12.62 1.09
CA SER A 284 6.33 -13.20 2.31
C SER A 284 7.15 -14.47 2.06
N SER A 285 6.85 -15.22 0.99
CA SER A 285 7.53 -16.44 0.56
C SER A 285 8.88 -16.23 -0.15
N ASP A 286 9.15 -15.04 -0.69
CA ASP A 286 10.36 -14.78 -1.48
C ASP A 286 11.54 -14.42 -0.58
N LEU A 287 12.47 -15.36 -0.36
CA LEU A 287 13.61 -15.19 0.54
C LEU A 287 14.66 -14.16 0.07
N SER A 288 14.53 -13.57 -1.11
CA SER A 288 15.50 -12.59 -1.65
C SER A 288 15.39 -11.18 -1.07
N GLY A 289 14.40 -10.93 -0.20
CA GLY A 289 14.24 -9.66 0.53
C GLY A 289 14.25 -9.83 2.06
N ASN A 290 14.48 -8.72 2.75
CA ASN A 290 14.43 -8.63 4.21
C ASN A 290 12.96 -8.68 4.69
N PRO A 291 12.64 -9.48 5.72
CA PRO A 291 11.27 -9.63 6.21
C PRO A 291 10.80 -8.40 6.98
N TYR A 292 9.56 -7.99 6.71
CA TYR A 292 8.81 -7.03 7.51
C TYR A 292 7.85 -7.79 8.41
N LEU A 293 8.10 -7.67 9.70
CA LEU A 293 7.50 -8.47 10.76
C LEU A 293 6.41 -7.66 11.44
N LEU A 294 5.21 -8.23 11.54
CA LEU A 294 4.14 -7.69 12.36
C LEU A 294 4.11 -8.45 13.68
N LYS A 295 4.21 -7.69 14.78
CA LYS A 295 4.03 -8.17 16.13
C LYS A 295 2.82 -7.48 16.76
N SER A 296 1.99 -8.27 17.42
CA SER A 296 0.80 -7.79 18.12
C SER A 296 0.91 -8.15 19.60
N GLU A 297 0.99 -7.13 20.45
CA GLU A 297 1.14 -7.26 21.91
C GLU A 297 -0.17 -6.82 22.58
N PRO A 298 -1.03 -7.75 23.05
CA PRO A 298 -2.25 -7.38 23.75
C PRO A 298 -1.95 -6.73 25.09
N GLU A 299 -2.74 -5.72 25.46
CA GLU A 299 -2.71 -5.14 26.81
C GLU A 299 -3.31 -6.14 27.79
N SER A 300 -2.65 -6.34 28.94
CA SER A 300 -3.14 -7.28 29.94
C SER A 300 -4.43 -6.75 30.58
N ILE A 301 -5.41 -7.64 30.71
CA ILE A 301 -6.58 -7.36 31.55
C ILE A 301 -6.09 -7.36 33.00
N PRO A 302 -6.41 -6.34 33.82
CA PRO A 302 -6.05 -6.35 35.23
C PRO A 302 -6.59 -7.59 35.94
N GLU A 303 -5.75 -8.28 36.73
CA GLU A 303 -6.07 -9.55 37.40
C GLU A 303 -7.34 -9.49 38.25
N THR A 304 -7.69 -8.30 38.76
CA THR A 304 -8.92 -8.03 39.52
C THR A 304 -10.20 -8.39 38.76
N TYR A 305 -10.20 -8.29 37.42
CA TYR A 305 -11.39 -8.53 36.60
C TYR A 305 -11.47 -9.97 36.04
N GLU A 306 -10.38 -10.75 36.10
CA GLU A 306 -10.38 -12.14 35.67
C GLU A 306 -11.50 -13.02 36.26
N PRO A 307 -11.77 -13.02 37.58
CA PRO A 307 -12.83 -13.86 38.14
C PRO A 307 -14.22 -13.44 37.64
N LEU A 308 -14.42 -12.15 37.35
CA LEU A 308 -15.67 -11.66 36.77
C LEU A 308 -15.86 -12.22 35.37
N PHE A 309 -14.84 -12.11 34.51
CA PHE A 309 -14.89 -12.62 33.13
C PHE A 309 -15.03 -14.14 33.07
N LYS A 310 -14.42 -14.89 34.02
CA LYS A 310 -14.63 -16.34 34.16
C LYS A 310 -16.08 -16.68 34.51
N ASN A 311 -16.74 -15.90 35.37
CA ASN A 311 -18.13 -16.13 35.78
C ASN A 311 -19.16 -15.78 34.70
N ILE A 312 -18.89 -14.79 33.85
CA ILE A 312 -19.78 -14.40 32.75
C ILE A 312 -19.31 -14.94 31.39
N GLY A 313 -18.32 -15.83 31.39
CA GLY A 313 -17.70 -16.36 30.18
C GLY A 313 -18.61 -17.25 29.35
N PHE A 314 -18.14 -17.56 28.15
CA PHE A 314 -18.82 -18.48 27.23
C PHE A 314 -18.81 -19.93 27.76
N GLU A 315 -20.01 -20.50 27.96
CA GLU A 315 -20.19 -21.90 28.33
C GLU A 315 -20.65 -22.70 27.11
N LYS A 316 -19.76 -23.51 26.52
CA LYS A 316 -20.03 -24.27 25.29
C LYS A 316 -21.08 -25.38 25.47
N ASN A 317 -21.25 -25.91 26.69
CA ASN A 317 -21.94 -27.20 26.91
C ASN A 317 -23.40 -27.10 27.37
N LYS A 318 -23.95 -25.90 27.58
CA LYS A 318 -25.35 -25.73 28.01
C LYS A 318 -26.01 -24.56 27.28
N PRO A 319 -27.21 -24.76 26.69
CA PRO A 319 -27.98 -23.64 26.20
C PRO A 319 -28.39 -22.74 27.37
N ILE A 320 -27.90 -21.51 27.37
CA ILE A 320 -28.26 -20.51 28.38
C ILE A 320 -29.44 -19.71 27.86
N LYS A 321 -30.39 -19.46 28.77
CA LYS A 321 -31.65 -18.76 28.51
C LYS A 321 -31.48 -17.26 28.76
N ASP A 322 -32.10 -16.44 27.91
CA ASP A 322 -32.15 -14.97 28.00
C ASP A 322 -30.79 -14.24 28.00
N VAL A 323 -29.79 -14.78 27.30
CA VAL A 323 -28.47 -14.15 27.14
C VAL A 323 -28.03 -14.07 25.69
N ILE A 324 -27.19 -13.11 25.35
CA ILE A 324 -26.50 -12.99 24.06
C ILE A 324 -24.99 -12.97 24.32
N TYR A 325 -24.23 -13.68 23.49
CA TYR A 325 -22.77 -13.66 23.55
C TYR A 325 -22.21 -12.49 22.73
N TYR A 326 -21.22 -11.80 23.28
CA TYR A 326 -20.45 -10.76 22.62
C TYR A 326 -18.96 -10.84 23.02
N ARG A 327 -18.10 -10.15 22.27
CA ARG A 327 -16.67 -10.04 22.57
C ARG A 327 -16.36 -8.67 23.14
N ILE A 328 -15.55 -8.63 24.19
CA ILE A 328 -14.98 -7.38 24.71
C ILE A 328 -13.63 -7.17 24.03
N PRO A 329 -13.47 -6.18 23.13
CA PRO A 329 -12.19 -5.98 22.45
C PRO A 329 -11.11 -5.56 23.44
N ILE A 330 -9.89 -6.05 23.23
CA ILE A 330 -8.71 -5.65 24.01
C ILE A 330 -7.82 -4.79 23.13
N THR A 331 -7.34 -3.69 23.68
CA THR A 331 -6.35 -2.84 23.01
C THR A 331 -5.03 -3.59 22.92
N ALA A 332 -4.46 -3.65 21.73
CA ALA A 332 -3.15 -4.22 21.48
C ALA A 332 -2.22 -3.18 20.86
N ASN A 333 -0.93 -3.28 21.17
CA ASN A 333 0.10 -2.51 20.50
C ASN A 333 0.58 -3.28 19.26
N ILE A 334 0.31 -2.71 18.08
CA ILE A 334 0.73 -3.28 16.79
C ILE A 334 2.02 -2.62 16.37
N LYS A 335 3.06 -3.44 16.19
CA LYS A 335 4.39 -3.03 15.76
C LYS A 335 4.72 -3.68 14.43
N ILE A 336 5.26 -2.90 13.49
CA ILE A 336 5.88 -3.43 12.26
C ILE A 336 7.36 -3.08 12.29
N SER A 337 8.22 -4.09 12.17
CA SER A 337 9.68 -3.94 12.19
C SER A 337 10.33 -4.57 10.96
N ASP A 338 11.48 -4.03 10.54
CA ASP A 338 12.34 -4.60 9.50
C ASP A 338 13.38 -5.60 10.05
N GLY A 339 13.18 -6.05 11.30
CA GLY A 339 14.11 -6.87 12.06
C GLY A 339 15.20 -6.09 12.80
N LYS A 340 15.41 -4.80 12.50
CA LYS A 340 16.38 -3.93 13.20
C LYS A 340 15.71 -2.86 14.03
N SER A 341 14.68 -2.23 13.48
CA SER A 341 13.98 -1.10 14.10
C SER A 341 12.47 -1.22 13.90
N ASP A 342 11.73 -0.67 14.86
CA ASP A 342 10.28 -0.54 14.77
C ASP A 342 9.95 0.66 13.88
N ILE A 343 9.37 0.39 12.70
CA ILE A 343 9.05 1.38 11.68
C ILE A 343 7.66 1.98 11.94
N PHE A 344 6.76 1.17 12.48
CA PHE A 344 5.40 1.57 12.80
C PHE A 344 5.00 1.04 14.17
N THR A 345 4.27 1.85 14.94
CA THR A 345 3.70 1.45 16.23
C THR A 345 2.37 2.17 16.43
N ARG A 346 1.29 1.43 16.69
CA ARG A 346 -0.04 2.00 16.95
C ARG A 346 -0.84 1.11 17.90
N ARG A 347 -1.63 1.73 18.79
CA ARG A 347 -2.60 1.03 19.63
C ARG A 347 -3.90 0.84 18.85
N ILE A 348 -4.37 -0.41 18.76
CA ILE A 348 -5.58 -0.79 18.01
C ILE A 348 -6.39 -1.78 18.85
N SER A 349 -7.70 -1.62 18.91
CA SER A 349 -8.60 -2.55 19.59
C SER A 349 -8.85 -3.80 18.74
N ILE A 350 -8.53 -4.97 19.30
CA ILE A 350 -8.65 -6.27 18.64
C ILE A 350 -9.73 -7.09 19.34
N CYS A 351 -10.77 -7.49 18.60
CA CYS A 351 -11.89 -8.26 19.13
C CYS A 351 -11.47 -9.67 19.56
N GLN A 352 -10.53 -10.29 18.83
CA GLN A 352 -10.10 -11.66 19.05
C GLN A 352 -9.38 -11.87 20.37
N TYR A 353 -8.61 -10.90 20.87
CA TYR A 353 -7.91 -11.07 22.16
C TYR A 353 -8.85 -11.00 23.36
N GLY A 354 -10.05 -10.46 23.14
CA GLY A 354 -11.10 -10.35 24.13
C GLY A 354 -11.68 -11.68 24.63
N PRO A 355 -12.10 -11.74 25.90
CA PRO A 355 -12.96 -12.83 26.35
C PRO A 355 -14.35 -12.72 25.68
N ILE A 356 -14.93 -13.88 25.36
CA ILE A 356 -16.34 -13.97 24.97
C ILE A 356 -17.18 -14.04 26.25
N VAL A 357 -18.11 -13.11 26.39
CA VAL A 357 -18.93 -12.94 27.59
C VAL A 357 -20.42 -12.93 27.26
N ARG A 358 -21.24 -13.26 28.26
CA ARG A 358 -22.71 -13.26 28.15
C ARG A 358 -23.31 -11.95 28.65
N MET A 359 -24.22 -11.37 27.88
CA MET A 359 -25.03 -10.22 28.25
C MET A 359 -26.49 -10.63 28.44
N PRO A 360 -27.12 -10.32 29.60
CA PRO A 360 -28.55 -10.56 29.79
C PRO A 360 -29.43 -9.68 28.89
N ILE A 361 -30.43 -10.28 28.26
CA ILE A 361 -31.32 -9.61 27.30
C ILE A 361 -32.19 -8.51 27.94
N LYS A 362 -32.39 -8.56 29.26
CA LYS A 362 -33.15 -7.56 30.02
C LYS A 362 -32.63 -6.13 29.80
N PHE A 363 -31.32 -5.96 29.57
CA PHE A 363 -30.71 -4.64 29.33
C PHE A 363 -30.95 -4.10 27.91
N MET A 364 -31.64 -4.86 27.07
CA MET A 364 -31.78 -4.63 25.62
C MET A 364 -33.23 -4.38 25.19
N ILE A 365 -34.18 -4.49 26.12
CA ILE A 365 -35.59 -4.24 25.87
C ILE A 365 -35.82 -2.73 25.91
N LYS A 366 -36.00 -2.13 24.73
CA LYS A 366 -36.57 -0.84 24.28
C LYS A 366 -36.45 0.47 25.12
N ASP A 367 -36.22 0.42 26.44
CA ASP A 367 -36.21 1.60 27.34
C ASP A 367 -34.82 1.96 27.91
N SER A 368 -33.74 1.29 27.51
CA SER A 368 -32.38 1.64 27.93
C SER A 368 -31.69 2.57 26.93
N SER A 369 -32.01 3.85 26.99
CA SER A 369 -31.25 4.95 26.33
C SER A 369 -29.91 5.26 27.02
N LEU A 370 -29.39 4.34 27.85
CA LEU A 370 -28.33 4.63 28.83
C LEU A 370 -27.11 3.71 28.74
N ILE A 371 -26.99 2.91 27.69
CA ILE A 371 -25.80 2.06 27.51
C ILE A 371 -25.16 2.43 26.17
N GLU A 372 -24.37 3.50 26.20
CA GLU A 372 -23.30 3.75 25.23
C GLU A 372 -22.06 2.99 25.74
N PHE A 373 -21.49 2.13 24.90
CA PHE A 373 -20.23 1.42 25.15
C PHE A 373 -19.09 2.10 24.41
#